data_AF-A0AAV3F176-F1
#
_entry.id   AF-A0AAV3F176-F1
#
_cell.length_a   1.000
_cell.length_b   1.000
_cell.length_c   1.000
_cell.angle_alpha   90.00
_cell.angle_beta   90.00
_cell.angle_gamma   90.00
#
_symmetry.space_group_name_H-M   'P 1'
#
loop_
_entity.id
_entity.type
_entity.pdbx_description
1 polymer ?
#
loop_
_entity_poly.entity_id
_entity_poly.type
_entity_poly.pdbx_seq_one_letter_code
_entity_poly.pdbx_strand_id
1 'polypeptide(L)'
;MSWSAEQVYTIANTTVIERLQQIEELRQGLFKIDTLEKGIRSEWTREIFFENEHHERKHIKHSLPQDGLFVINPSMSRTAYDDKDNAFYASYAEYKKNKWQFLEHIEIVPMVLSLNLTLEQCKLLAFLQQLNEETKQPFVYYKCEMWGGDIDEEIAVVFDGEMKVYYFDELTGEYKQMIGAEIKELEDTTALQKGLETIGLVLPTHFFALHETSFDWYPYQLRH
;
A
#
# COMPACT_ATOMS: atom_id res chain seq x y z
N MET A 1 6.10 17.07 11.20
CA MET A 1 4.86 16.84 10.42
C MET A 1 4.51 15.37 10.59
N SER A 2 3.24 15.00 10.73
CA SER A 2 2.83 13.60 10.77
C SER A 2 2.49 13.10 9.37
N TRP A 3 2.80 11.84 9.10
CA TRP A 3 2.46 11.17 7.85
C TRP A 3 2.04 9.73 8.16
N SER A 4 1.08 9.20 7.39
CA SER A 4 0.67 7.80 7.52
C SER A 4 0.22 7.23 6.19
N ALA A 5 0.49 5.94 6.01
CA ALA A 5 -0.02 5.14 4.90
C ALA A 5 -0.58 3.82 5.45
N GLU A 6 -1.70 3.37 4.89
CA GLU A 6 -2.27 2.08 5.23
C GLU A 6 -3.10 1.59 4.04
N GLN A 7 -2.62 0.55 3.37
CA GLN A 7 -3.21 0.05 2.14
C GLN A 7 -2.71 -1.34 1.79
N VAL A 8 -3.40 -1.99 0.84
CA VAL A 8 -3.00 -3.29 0.32
C VAL A 8 -2.55 -3.15 -1.13
N TYR A 9 -1.48 -3.86 -1.47
CA TYR A 9 -0.93 -3.97 -2.81
C TYR A 9 -0.98 -5.40 -3.31
N THR A 10 -1.20 -5.55 -4.61
CA THR A 10 -1.01 -6.80 -5.34
C THR A 10 -0.77 -6.50 -6.81
N ILE A 11 -0.36 -7.50 -7.58
CA ILE A 11 -0.27 -7.38 -9.05
C ILE A 11 -1.68 -7.25 -9.62
N ALA A 12 -1.89 -6.40 -10.62
CA ALA A 12 -3.20 -6.29 -11.23
C ALA A 12 -3.59 -7.59 -11.94
N ASN A 13 -4.71 -8.16 -11.55
CA ASN A 13 -5.23 -9.42 -12.07
C ASN A 13 -6.75 -9.31 -12.22
N THR A 14 -7.24 -9.58 -13.43
CA THR A 14 -8.66 -9.42 -13.77
C THR A 14 -9.57 -10.23 -12.85
N THR A 15 -9.24 -11.49 -12.56
CA THR A 15 -10.06 -12.37 -11.70
C THR A 15 -10.16 -11.82 -10.28
N VAL A 16 -9.04 -11.36 -9.70
CA VAL A 16 -9.03 -10.76 -8.36
C VAL A 16 -9.80 -9.44 -8.33
N ILE A 17 -9.58 -8.59 -9.34
CA ILE A 17 -10.26 -7.30 -9.47
C ILE A 17 -11.79 -7.49 -9.55
N GLU A 18 -12.26 -8.33 -10.47
CA GLU A 18 -13.69 -8.58 -10.68
C GLU A 18 -14.37 -9.12 -9.42
N ARG A 19 -13.67 -10.00 -8.69
CA ARG A 19 -14.15 -10.54 -7.42
C ARG A 19 -14.27 -9.46 -6.35
N LEU A 20 -13.23 -8.64 -6.14
CA LEU A 20 -13.27 -7.58 -5.14
C LEU A 20 -14.28 -6.47 -5.51
N GLN A 21 -14.54 -6.24 -6.80
CA GLN A 21 -15.59 -5.33 -7.26
C GLN A 21 -17.02 -5.83 -6.95
N GLN A 22 -17.21 -7.12 -6.65
CA GLN A 22 -18.50 -7.63 -6.17
C GLN A 22 -18.81 -7.22 -4.73
N ILE A 23 -17.80 -6.79 -3.95
CA ILE A 23 -17.99 -6.29 -2.59
C ILE A 23 -18.37 -4.82 -2.69
N GLU A 24 -19.65 -4.51 -2.51
CA GLU A 24 -20.21 -3.17 -2.74
C GLU A 24 -19.50 -2.10 -1.92
N GLU A 25 -19.21 -2.39 -0.66
CA GLU A 25 -18.53 -1.48 0.26
C GLU A 25 -17.06 -1.26 -0.09
N LEU A 26 -16.43 -2.14 -0.87
CA LEU A 26 -15.02 -2.01 -1.23
C LEU A 26 -14.80 -1.19 -2.51
N ARG A 27 -15.85 -1.06 -3.33
CA ARG A 27 -15.82 -0.48 -4.67
C ARG A 27 -15.11 0.88 -4.78
N GLN A 28 -15.37 1.78 -3.84
CA GLN A 28 -14.75 3.11 -3.84
C GLN A 28 -13.24 3.09 -3.60
N GLY A 29 -12.74 2.01 -2.99
CA GLY A 29 -11.37 1.80 -2.57
C GLY A 29 -10.49 1.02 -3.54
N LEU A 30 -10.95 0.72 -4.77
CA LEU A 30 -10.21 -0.12 -5.72
C LEU A 30 -9.54 0.71 -6.83
N PHE A 31 -8.23 0.55 -6.99
CA PHE A 31 -7.43 1.34 -7.92
C PHE A 31 -6.48 0.47 -8.74
N LYS A 32 -6.43 0.67 -10.06
CA LYS A 32 -5.44 0.02 -10.94
C LYS A 32 -4.47 1.06 -11.50
N ILE A 33 -3.18 0.88 -11.21
CA ILE A 33 -2.10 1.76 -11.61
C ILE A 33 -1.26 1.03 -12.66
N ASP A 34 -1.49 1.37 -13.92
CA ASP A 34 -0.73 0.90 -15.07
C ASP A 34 0.38 1.87 -15.50
N THR A 35 0.30 3.11 -15.01
CA THR A 35 1.19 4.22 -15.33
C THR A 35 1.34 5.16 -14.13
N LEU A 36 2.38 5.98 -14.10
CA LEU A 36 2.55 7.02 -13.06
C LEU A 36 2.27 8.44 -13.58
N GLU A 37 2.21 8.66 -14.91
CA GLU A 37 2.22 10.00 -15.50
C GLU A 37 1.04 10.87 -15.06
N LYS A 38 -0.12 10.26 -14.84
CA LYS A 38 -1.36 10.96 -14.44
C LYS A 38 -1.45 11.20 -12.93
N GLY A 39 -0.64 10.49 -12.15
CA GLY A 39 -0.68 10.51 -10.68
C GLY A 39 0.28 11.52 -10.09
N ILE A 40 1.48 11.61 -10.64
CA ILE A 40 2.52 12.50 -10.12
C ILE A 40 2.18 13.95 -10.51
N ARG A 41 1.80 14.76 -9.51
CA ARG A 41 1.43 16.17 -9.68
C ARG A 41 2.56 17.14 -9.33
N SER A 42 3.41 16.80 -8.36
CA SER A 42 4.57 17.61 -7.98
C SER A 42 5.54 17.76 -9.15
N GLU A 43 5.79 19.00 -9.58
CA GLU A 43 6.74 19.32 -10.66
C GLU A 43 8.10 18.68 -10.39
N TRP A 44 8.60 18.79 -9.15
CA TRP A 44 9.85 18.17 -8.73
C TRP A 44 9.87 16.66 -8.93
N THR A 45 8.80 15.95 -8.55
CA THR A 45 8.72 14.48 -8.75
C THR A 45 8.60 14.15 -10.24
N ARG A 46 7.86 14.95 -11.02
CA ARG A 46 7.68 14.77 -12.47
C ARG A 46 8.99 14.91 -13.23
N GLU A 47 9.78 15.94 -12.94
CA GLU A 47 11.09 16.16 -13.56
C GLU A 47 12.00 14.94 -13.38
N ILE A 48 12.01 14.41 -12.16
CA ILE A 48 12.79 13.23 -11.82
C ILE A 48 12.27 12.00 -12.56
N PHE A 49 10.97 11.72 -12.52
CA PHE A 49 10.43 10.49 -13.11
C PHE A 49 10.46 10.50 -14.64
N PHE A 50 10.10 11.61 -15.29
CA PHE A 50 9.74 11.61 -16.72
C PHE A 50 10.62 12.48 -17.63
N GLU A 51 11.32 13.49 -17.11
CA GLU A 51 11.90 14.53 -17.98
C GLU A 51 13.42 14.46 -18.10
N ASN A 52 14.13 14.06 -17.05
CA ASN A 52 15.59 14.19 -17.03
C ASN A 52 16.31 12.91 -16.56
N GLU A 53 16.76 12.09 -17.52
CA GLU A 53 17.60 10.90 -17.24
C GLU A 53 19.00 11.22 -16.69
N HIS A 54 19.42 12.49 -16.78
CA HIS A 54 20.68 12.97 -16.21
C HIS A 54 20.50 13.66 -14.85
N HIS A 55 19.28 13.68 -14.30
CA HIS A 55 19.02 14.27 -12.99
C HIS A 55 19.81 13.54 -11.88
N GLU A 56 20.37 14.29 -10.93
CA GLU A 56 21.16 13.74 -9.80
C GLU A 56 20.41 12.64 -9.01
N ARG A 57 19.09 12.77 -8.94
CA ARG A 57 18.19 11.86 -8.22
C ARG A 57 17.51 10.81 -9.12
N LYS A 58 18.00 10.55 -10.33
CA LYS A 58 17.42 9.52 -11.22
C LYS A 58 17.34 8.12 -10.59
N HIS A 59 18.13 7.87 -9.56
CA HIS A 59 18.14 6.63 -8.80
C HIS A 59 16.94 6.47 -7.86
N ILE A 60 16.06 7.47 -7.67
CA ILE A 60 14.84 7.33 -6.83
C ILE A 60 13.65 6.77 -7.61
N LYS A 61 13.77 6.59 -8.93
CA LYS A 61 12.69 6.07 -9.78
C LYS A 61 12.45 4.61 -9.47
N HIS A 62 11.19 4.23 -9.24
CA HIS A 62 10.78 2.83 -9.16
C HIS A 62 9.96 2.44 -10.40
N SER A 63 9.92 1.14 -10.68
CA SER A 63 9.09 0.58 -11.74
C SER A 63 7.64 0.35 -11.29
N LEU A 64 6.81 -0.10 -12.23
CA LEU A 64 5.55 -0.79 -11.96
C LEU A 64 5.67 -2.25 -12.45
N PRO A 65 4.93 -3.21 -11.86
CA PRO A 65 4.81 -4.55 -12.41
C PRO A 65 4.26 -4.53 -13.83
N GLN A 66 4.61 -5.52 -14.66
CA GLN A 66 4.22 -5.57 -16.07
C GLN A 66 2.69 -5.49 -16.28
N ASP A 67 1.91 -6.14 -15.43
CA ASP A 67 0.44 -6.15 -15.53
C ASP A 67 -0.21 -4.92 -14.86
N GLY A 68 0.61 -4.07 -14.24
CA GLY A 68 0.20 -2.95 -13.39
C GLY A 68 0.09 -3.36 -11.92
N LEU A 69 -0.07 -2.35 -11.07
CA LEU A 69 -0.29 -2.51 -9.63
C LEU A 69 -1.78 -2.35 -9.32
N PHE A 70 -2.31 -3.23 -8.48
CA PHE A 70 -3.65 -3.11 -7.93
C PHE A 70 -3.55 -2.71 -6.45
N VAL A 71 -4.20 -1.60 -6.11
CA VAL A 71 -4.15 -0.99 -4.79
C VAL A 71 -5.55 -0.98 -4.21
N ILE A 72 -5.67 -1.42 -2.96
CA ILE A 72 -6.93 -1.50 -2.22
C ILE A 72 -6.84 -0.56 -1.02
N ASN A 73 -7.83 0.32 -0.91
CA ASN A 73 -8.03 1.26 0.19
C ASN A 73 -6.80 2.14 0.52
N PRO A 74 -6.21 2.84 -0.48
CA PRO A 74 -5.07 3.73 -0.25
C PRO A 74 -5.36 4.81 0.79
N SER A 75 -4.37 5.18 1.58
CA SER A 75 -4.49 6.38 2.44
C SER A 75 -4.34 7.63 1.58
N MET A 76 -5.47 8.28 1.28
CA MET A 76 -5.52 9.46 0.42
C MET A 76 -5.97 10.69 1.21
N SER A 77 -5.51 11.86 0.80
CA SER A 77 -5.93 13.15 1.36
C SER A 77 -6.07 14.18 0.25
N ARG A 78 -7.00 15.13 0.41
CA ARG A 78 -7.08 16.31 -0.45
C ARG A 78 -5.85 17.20 -0.20
N THR A 79 -5.31 17.78 -1.26
CA THR A 79 -4.15 18.68 -1.24
C THR A 79 -4.48 20.04 -1.86
N ALA A 80 -3.49 20.94 -1.89
CA ALA A 80 -3.62 22.24 -2.56
C ALA A 80 -3.67 22.14 -4.09
N TYR A 81 -3.31 20.99 -4.67
CA TYR A 81 -3.43 20.73 -6.11
C TYR A 81 -4.87 20.39 -6.53
N ASP A 82 -5.76 20.11 -5.58
CA ASP A 82 -7.14 19.70 -5.84
C ASP A 82 -8.08 20.91 -5.87
N ASP A 83 -9.05 20.88 -6.77
CA ASP A 83 -10.16 21.83 -6.76
C ASP A 83 -10.89 21.76 -5.41
N LYS A 84 -11.27 22.94 -4.89
CA LYS A 84 -11.94 23.06 -3.58
C LYS A 84 -13.19 22.21 -3.49
N ASP A 85 -13.88 22.03 -4.62
CA ASP A 85 -15.15 21.30 -4.77
C ASP A 85 -14.97 19.91 -5.39
N ASN A 86 -13.76 19.32 -5.31
CA ASN A 86 -13.50 17.98 -5.83
C ASN A 86 -14.27 16.91 -5.02
N ALA A 87 -15.39 16.45 -5.57
CA ALA A 87 -16.29 15.50 -4.94
C ALA A 87 -15.65 14.15 -4.63
N PHE A 88 -14.66 13.70 -5.41
CA PHE A 88 -13.99 12.42 -5.20
C PHE A 88 -13.23 12.36 -3.87
N TYR A 89 -12.44 13.39 -3.57
CA TYR A 89 -11.69 13.42 -2.29
C TYR A 89 -12.60 13.69 -1.10
N ALA A 90 -13.72 14.39 -1.31
CA ALA A 90 -14.74 14.58 -0.28
C ALA A 90 -15.43 13.25 0.07
N SER A 91 -15.90 12.50 -0.92
CA SER A 91 -16.52 11.19 -0.71
C SER A 91 -15.53 10.20 -0.10
N TYR A 92 -14.28 10.21 -0.57
CA TYR A 92 -13.27 9.32 -0.01
C TYR A 92 -12.92 9.63 1.44
N ALA A 93 -12.92 10.91 1.85
CA ALA A 93 -12.64 11.28 3.23
C ALA A 93 -13.69 10.73 4.22
N GLU A 94 -14.95 10.60 3.78
CA GLU A 94 -16.00 9.92 4.55
C GLU A 94 -15.76 8.42 4.56
N TYR A 95 -15.56 7.82 3.38
CA TYR A 95 -15.27 6.39 3.20
C TYR A 95 -14.06 5.90 3.99
N LYS A 96 -13.00 6.72 4.10
CA LYS A 96 -11.76 6.37 4.81
C LYS A 96 -12.02 5.94 6.26
N LYS A 97 -13.04 6.50 6.91
CA LYS A 97 -13.39 6.19 8.31
C LYS A 97 -13.89 4.76 8.50
N ASN A 98 -14.37 4.14 7.43
CA ASN A 98 -14.99 2.83 7.43
C ASN A 98 -14.53 1.97 6.24
N LYS A 99 -13.35 2.24 5.69
CA LYS A 99 -12.81 1.56 4.49
C LYS A 99 -12.67 0.03 4.67
N TRP A 100 -12.47 -0.43 5.90
CA TRP A 100 -12.37 -1.86 6.25
C TRP A 100 -13.70 -2.48 6.73
N GLN A 101 -14.79 -1.71 6.75
CA GLN A 101 -16.07 -2.16 7.31
C GLN A 101 -16.68 -3.35 6.55
N PHE A 102 -16.32 -3.56 5.28
CA PHE A 102 -16.77 -4.73 4.52
C PHE A 102 -16.39 -6.07 5.19
N LEU A 103 -15.37 -6.08 6.06
CA LEU A 103 -14.95 -7.26 6.84
C LEU A 103 -15.95 -7.64 7.95
N GLU A 104 -16.89 -6.76 8.31
CA GLU A 104 -17.94 -7.07 9.29
C GLU A 104 -18.86 -8.20 8.81
N HIS A 105 -19.05 -8.30 7.49
CA HIS A 105 -19.92 -9.29 6.85
C HIS A 105 -19.18 -10.56 6.39
N ILE A 106 -17.86 -10.63 6.59
CA ILE A 106 -17.04 -11.77 6.20
C ILE A 106 -16.77 -12.65 7.43
N GLU A 107 -17.23 -13.89 7.38
CA GLU A 107 -16.98 -14.89 8.41
C GLU A 107 -15.52 -15.36 8.35
N ILE A 108 -14.63 -14.66 9.06
CA ILE A 108 -13.21 -15.00 9.11
C ILE A 108 -12.64 -14.90 10.52
N VAL A 109 -11.79 -15.87 10.87
CA VAL A 109 -11.06 -15.86 12.14
C VAL A 109 -9.89 -14.88 12.02
N PRO A 110 -9.81 -13.86 12.90
CA PRO A 110 -8.73 -12.88 12.83
C PRO A 110 -7.36 -13.53 13.03
N MET A 111 -6.37 -13.08 12.26
CA MET A 111 -4.98 -13.46 12.44
C MET A 111 -4.33 -12.52 13.46
N VAL A 112 -4.07 -13.01 14.67
CA VAL A 112 -3.45 -12.21 15.73
C VAL A 112 -1.93 -12.31 15.62
N LEU A 113 -1.29 -11.20 15.30
CA LEU A 113 0.17 -11.04 15.34
C LEU A 113 0.56 -10.25 16.60
N SER A 114 1.76 -10.50 17.13
CA SER A 114 2.34 -9.73 18.24
C SER A 114 2.87 -8.37 17.77
N LEU A 115 2.02 -7.60 17.08
CA LEU A 115 2.28 -6.27 16.53
C LEU A 115 1.12 -5.34 16.90
N ASN A 116 1.32 -4.02 16.75
CA ASN A 116 0.30 -3.02 17.07
C ASN A 116 -0.76 -2.90 15.95
N LEU A 117 -1.55 -3.96 15.80
CA LEU A 117 -2.63 -4.08 14.83
C LEU A 117 -4.00 -4.09 15.52
N THR A 118 -4.96 -3.40 14.94
CA THR A 118 -6.35 -3.44 15.39
C THR A 118 -7.01 -4.78 15.03
N LEU A 119 -8.14 -5.10 15.66
CA LEU A 119 -8.91 -6.31 15.33
C LEU A 119 -9.35 -6.33 13.85
N GLU A 120 -9.72 -5.17 13.29
CA GLU A 120 -10.09 -5.03 11.88
C GLU A 120 -8.91 -5.30 10.96
N GLN A 121 -7.71 -4.82 11.31
CA GLN A 121 -6.48 -5.12 10.57
C GLN A 121 -6.16 -6.62 10.64
N CYS A 122 -6.29 -7.25 11.81
CA CYS A 122 -6.11 -8.70 11.96
C CYS A 122 -7.13 -9.51 11.12
N LYS A 123 -8.38 -9.03 10.99
CA LYS A 123 -9.38 -9.62 10.07
C LYS A 123 -8.98 -9.42 8.61
N LEU A 124 -8.49 -8.24 8.25
CA LEU A 124 -8.00 -7.95 6.91
C LEU A 124 -6.86 -8.91 6.54
N LEU A 125 -5.88 -9.09 7.42
CA LEU A 125 -4.76 -10.01 7.20
C LEU A 125 -5.24 -11.44 6.94
N ALA A 126 -6.19 -11.94 7.74
CA ALA A 126 -6.78 -13.25 7.48
C ALA A 126 -7.49 -13.31 6.13
N PHE A 127 -8.22 -12.25 5.75
CA PHE A 127 -8.92 -12.18 4.47
C PHE A 127 -7.96 -12.21 3.29
N LEU A 128 -6.85 -11.47 3.38
CA LEU A 128 -5.79 -11.48 2.37
C LEU A 128 -5.10 -12.84 2.28
N GLN A 129 -4.86 -13.51 3.41
CA GLN A 129 -4.35 -14.89 3.39
C GLN A 129 -5.30 -15.82 2.64
N GLN A 130 -6.60 -15.76 2.93
CA GLN A 130 -7.60 -16.58 2.22
C GLN A 130 -7.60 -16.27 0.72
N LEU A 131 -7.55 -15.00 0.31
CA LEU A 131 -7.44 -14.64 -1.10
C LEU A 131 -6.16 -15.18 -1.74
N ASN A 132 -5.02 -15.09 -1.05
CA ASN A 132 -3.75 -15.68 -1.52
C ASN A 132 -3.87 -17.20 -1.72
N GLU A 133 -4.46 -17.91 -0.76
CA GLU A 133 -4.64 -19.36 -0.82
C GLU A 133 -5.54 -19.78 -2.00
N GLU A 134 -6.61 -19.03 -2.27
CA GLU A 134 -7.57 -19.33 -3.33
C GLU A 134 -7.08 -18.94 -4.72
N THR A 135 -6.41 -17.80 -4.84
CA THR A 135 -6.03 -17.21 -6.15
C THR A 135 -4.57 -17.44 -6.52
N LYS A 136 -3.75 -17.88 -5.56
CA LYS A 136 -2.29 -18.00 -5.66
C LYS A 136 -1.61 -16.68 -6.03
N GLN A 137 -2.28 -15.56 -5.76
CA GLN A 137 -1.77 -14.24 -6.04
C GLN A 137 -1.16 -13.61 -4.80
N PRO A 138 0.05 -13.03 -4.88
CA PRO A 138 0.68 -12.40 -3.74
C PRO A 138 -0.06 -11.13 -3.29
N PHE A 139 -0.24 -10.95 -1.98
CA PHE A 139 -0.80 -9.73 -1.40
C PHE A 139 0.17 -9.13 -0.38
N VAL A 140 0.23 -7.80 -0.34
CA VAL A 140 1.05 -7.04 0.61
C VAL A 140 0.16 -6.06 1.34
N TYR A 141 -0.12 -6.29 2.61
CA TYR A 141 -0.64 -5.26 3.49
C TYR A 141 0.53 -4.38 3.96
N TYR A 142 0.38 -3.07 3.84
CA TYR A 142 1.38 -2.11 4.30
C TYR A 142 0.75 -1.07 5.21
N LYS A 143 1.41 -0.79 6.33
CA LYS A 143 1.08 0.27 7.28
C LYS A 143 2.36 1.02 7.66
N CYS A 144 2.30 2.34 7.69
CA CYS A 144 3.36 3.18 8.24
C CYS A 144 2.78 4.40 8.92
N GLU A 145 3.38 4.77 10.05
CA GLU A 145 3.11 5.98 10.81
C GLU A 145 4.44 6.68 11.11
N MET A 146 4.48 7.98 10.82
CA MET A 146 5.63 8.83 11.05
C MET A 146 5.23 10.07 11.84
N TRP A 147 6.08 10.44 12.81
CA TRP A 147 5.95 11.67 13.56
C TRP A 147 7.25 12.47 13.52
N GLY A 148 7.15 13.77 13.24
CA GLY A 148 8.32 14.64 13.22
C GLY A 148 9.30 14.39 12.05
N GLY A 149 9.05 13.38 11.20
CA GLY A 149 9.98 12.92 10.18
C GLY A 149 10.66 11.60 10.54
N ASP A 150 10.46 11.11 11.76
CA ASP A 150 10.93 9.81 12.23
C ASP A 150 9.82 8.76 12.04
N ILE A 151 10.23 7.49 11.94
CA ILE A 151 9.33 6.35 11.80
C ILE A 151 8.92 5.91 13.20
N ASP A 152 7.64 6.00 13.51
CA ASP A 152 7.07 5.46 14.74
C ASP A 152 6.73 3.97 14.53
N GLU A 153 6.15 3.66 13.37
CA GLU A 153 5.78 2.30 12.99
C GLU A 153 5.90 2.11 11.48
N GLU A 154 6.47 0.98 11.07
CA GLU A 154 6.35 0.50 9.69
C GLU A 154 6.13 -1.01 9.72
N ILE A 155 5.12 -1.51 9.02
CA ILE A 155 4.76 -2.92 8.93
C ILE A 155 4.40 -3.24 7.47
N ALA A 156 4.98 -4.31 6.94
CA ALA A 156 4.52 -4.98 5.73
C ALA A 156 4.22 -6.44 6.02
N VAL A 157 2.98 -6.89 5.79
CA VAL A 157 2.60 -8.30 5.88
C VAL A 157 2.37 -8.82 4.47
N VAL A 158 3.13 -9.84 4.10
CA VAL A 158 3.15 -10.43 2.77
C VAL A 158 2.56 -11.83 2.81
N PHE A 159 1.66 -12.11 1.89
CA PHE A 159 1.09 -13.42 1.63
C PHE A 159 1.51 -13.86 0.24
N ASP A 160 2.47 -14.79 0.14
CA ASP A 160 2.97 -15.33 -1.12
C ASP A 160 3.31 -16.82 -0.97
N GLY A 161 2.27 -17.64 -0.75
CA GLY A 161 2.41 -19.06 -0.43
C GLY A 161 2.84 -19.34 1.02
N GLU A 162 3.67 -18.47 1.60
CA GLU A 162 3.98 -18.38 3.02
C GLU A 162 3.78 -16.95 3.50
N MET A 163 3.29 -16.78 4.73
CA MET A 163 3.18 -15.46 5.35
C MET A 163 4.55 -14.99 5.83
N LYS A 164 4.93 -13.78 5.42
CA LYS A 164 6.13 -13.10 5.89
C LYS A 164 5.74 -11.74 6.45
N VAL A 165 6.35 -11.35 7.55
CA VAL A 165 6.09 -10.06 8.18
C VAL A 165 7.40 -9.29 8.24
N TYR A 166 7.39 -8.06 7.78
CA TYR A 166 8.50 -7.14 7.88
C TYR A 166 8.07 -5.96 8.73
N TYR A 167 8.88 -5.52 9.68
CA TYR A 167 8.50 -4.42 10.55
C TYR A 167 9.71 -3.64 11.08
N PHE A 168 9.48 -2.38 11.42
CA PHE A 168 10.43 -1.56 12.17
C PHE A 168 10.27 -1.84 13.67
N ASP A 169 11.36 -2.20 14.35
CA ASP A 169 11.38 -2.35 15.80
C ASP A 169 11.86 -1.05 16.45
N GLU A 170 10.93 -0.28 17.02
CA GLU A 170 11.22 1.00 17.68
C GLU A 170 12.22 0.85 18.85
N LEU A 171 12.27 -0.32 19.51
CA LEU A 171 13.16 -0.53 20.66
C LEU A 171 14.63 -0.64 20.24
N THR A 172 14.90 -1.24 19.09
CA THR A 172 16.27 -1.40 18.57
C THR A 172 16.62 -0.40 17.48
N GLY A 173 15.62 0.23 16.85
CA GLY A 173 15.79 1.12 15.70
C GLY A 173 16.13 0.38 14.41
N GLU A 174 15.77 -0.91 14.31
CA GLU A 174 16.16 -1.80 13.22
C GLU A 174 14.95 -2.44 12.55
N TYR A 175 15.10 -2.79 11.27
CA TYR A 175 14.10 -3.56 10.55
C TYR A 175 14.26 -5.05 10.80
N LYS A 176 13.14 -5.76 10.93
CA LYS A 176 13.09 -7.19 11.18
C LYS A 176 12.17 -7.89 10.20
N GLN A 177 12.48 -9.15 9.94
CA GLN A 177 11.66 -10.11 9.22
C GLN A 177 11.23 -11.21 10.19
N MET A 178 9.96 -11.58 10.13
CA MET A 178 9.40 -12.73 10.82
C MET A 178 8.77 -13.70 9.82
N ILE A 179 9.17 -14.97 9.89
CA ILE A 179 8.59 -16.09 9.12
C ILE A 179 8.32 -17.23 10.10
N GLY A 180 7.05 -17.56 10.31
CA GLY A 180 6.66 -18.49 11.37
C GLY A 180 7.15 -18.00 12.74
N ALA A 181 8.05 -18.76 13.37
CA ALA A 181 8.67 -18.39 14.65
C ALA A 181 10.09 -17.80 14.52
N GLU A 182 10.64 -17.74 13.31
CA GLU A 182 11.98 -17.22 13.06
C GLU A 182 11.93 -15.70 12.90
N ILE A 183 12.82 -14.99 13.60
CA ILE A 183 13.00 -13.54 13.48
C ILE A 183 14.44 -13.26 13.05
N LYS A 184 14.62 -12.41 12.04
CA LYS A 184 15.91 -11.98 11.51
C LYS A 184 15.93 -10.46 11.36
N GLU A 185 17.10 -9.85 11.57
CA GLU A 185 17.32 -8.46 11.21
C GLU A 185 17.45 -8.31 9.69
N LEU A 186 16.98 -7.18 9.18
CA LEU A 186 17.12 -6.78 7.79
C LEU A 186 18.24 -5.77 7.65
N GLU A 187 19.17 -6.05 6.74
CA GLU A 187 20.30 -5.14 6.43
C GLU A 187 19.92 -4.20 5.28
N ASP A 188 20.17 -2.91 5.47
CA ASP A 188 20.09 -1.86 4.43
C ASP A 188 18.78 -1.80 3.62
N THR A 189 17.64 -2.09 4.25
CA THR A 189 16.32 -2.12 3.60
C THR A 189 15.20 -1.85 4.59
N THR A 190 14.04 -1.39 4.09
CA THR A 190 12.83 -1.17 4.91
C THR A 190 11.77 -2.25 4.73
N ALA A 191 10.73 -2.21 5.57
CA ALA A 191 9.58 -3.09 5.44
C ALA A 191 8.82 -2.84 4.13
N LEU A 192 8.69 -1.57 3.70
CA LEU A 192 8.09 -1.23 2.40
C LEU A 192 8.83 -1.89 1.24
N GLN A 193 10.16 -1.73 1.18
CA GLN A 193 10.97 -2.26 0.09
C GLN A 193 10.83 -3.79 -0.02
N LYS A 194 10.90 -4.49 1.12
CA LYS A 194 10.75 -5.96 1.16
C LYS A 194 9.33 -6.43 0.85
N GLY A 195 8.32 -5.70 1.30
CA GLY A 195 6.94 -5.99 0.96
C GLY A 195 6.70 -5.93 -0.55
N LEU A 196 7.07 -4.80 -1.17
CA LEU A 196 6.82 -4.56 -2.59
C LEU A 196 7.69 -5.43 -3.53
N GLU A 197 8.89 -5.84 -3.09
CA GLU A 197 9.74 -6.77 -3.84
C GLU A 197 8.99 -8.07 -4.19
N THR A 198 8.09 -8.54 -3.31
CA THR A 198 7.32 -9.78 -3.51
C THR A 198 6.31 -9.68 -4.66
N ILE A 199 5.86 -8.48 -5.00
CA ILE A 199 4.95 -8.24 -6.13
C ILE A 199 5.69 -7.71 -7.36
N GLY A 200 7.01 -7.92 -7.42
CA GLY A 200 7.85 -7.54 -8.56
C GLY A 200 8.20 -6.06 -8.63
N LEU A 201 8.04 -5.31 -7.54
CA LEU A 201 8.31 -3.88 -7.49
C LEU A 201 9.53 -3.62 -6.61
N VAL A 202 10.64 -3.27 -7.26
CA VAL A 202 11.90 -2.93 -6.57
C VAL A 202 11.97 -1.42 -6.37
N LEU A 203 12.05 -1.02 -5.11
CA LEU A 203 12.28 0.37 -4.72
C LEU A 203 13.78 0.60 -4.46
N PRO A 204 14.44 1.51 -5.20
CA PRO A 204 15.85 1.80 -4.99
C PRO A 204 16.14 2.64 -3.74
N THR A 205 15.11 3.31 -3.20
CA THR A 205 15.17 4.09 -1.95
C THR A 205 13.88 3.86 -1.16
N HIS A 206 13.71 4.54 -0.02
CA HIS A 206 12.46 4.47 0.75
C HIS A 206 11.32 5.28 0.10
N PHE A 207 11.60 5.99 -1.01
CA PHE A 207 10.59 6.76 -1.73
C PHE A 207 9.72 5.85 -2.59
N PHE A 208 8.40 6.01 -2.46
CA PHE A 208 7.41 5.42 -3.34
C PHE A 208 6.42 6.48 -3.82
N ALA A 209 6.25 6.64 -5.14
CA ALA A 209 5.45 7.74 -5.69
C ALA A 209 3.99 7.72 -5.22
N LEU A 210 3.43 6.52 -5.00
CA LEU A 210 2.04 6.36 -4.53
C LEU A 210 1.86 6.79 -3.07
N HIS A 211 2.95 6.94 -2.32
CA HIS A 211 2.94 7.45 -0.95
C HIS A 211 3.10 8.96 -0.87
N GLU A 212 3.33 9.62 -2.01
CA GLU A 212 3.34 11.07 -2.06
C GLU A 212 1.93 11.60 -1.70
N THR A 213 1.86 12.50 -0.70
CA THR A 213 0.60 13.11 -0.28
C THR A 213 -0.16 13.76 -1.44
N SER A 214 0.56 14.24 -2.47
CA SER A 214 0.00 14.92 -3.64
C SER A 214 -0.42 14.00 -4.80
N PHE A 215 -0.21 12.68 -4.67
CA PHE A 215 -0.50 11.74 -5.75
C PHE A 215 -1.99 11.76 -6.14
N ASP A 216 -2.26 11.90 -7.44
CA ASP A 216 -3.60 11.84 -8.00
C ASP A 216 -4.08 10.40 -8.13
N TRP A 217 -4.99 10.02 -7.25
CA TRP A 217 -5.58 8.68 -7.30
C TRP A 217 -6.82 8.62 -8.18
N TYR A 218 -7.46 9.75 -8.46
CA TYR A 218 -8.74 9.79 -9.18
C TYR A 218 -8.67 9.16 -10.59
N PRO A 219 -7.62 9.37 -11.40
CA PRO A 219 -7.49 8.73 -12.71
C PRO A 219 -7.41 7.21 -12.68
N TYR A 220 -7.03 6.62 -11.54
CA TYR A 220 -6.76 5.19 -11.39
C TYR A 220 -7.90 4.43 -10.72
N GLN A 221 -8.93 5.13 -10.23
CA GLN A 221 -10.08 4.49 -9.59
C GLN A 221 -10.81 3.59 -10.59
N LEU A 222 -11.05 2.33 -10.20
CA LEU A 222 -11.85 1.41 -10.99
C LEU A 222 -13.32 1.85 -10.93
N ARG A 223 -13.81 2.42 -12.04
CA ARG A 223 -15.22 2.84 -12.18
C ARG A 223 -16.13 1.64 -12.45
N HIS A 224 -17.38 1.75 -12.00
CA HIS A 224 -18.46 0.79 -12.29
C HIS A 224 -19.09 1.05 -13.65
#